data_AF-A0A356PF55-F1
#
_entry.id   AF-A0A356PF55-F1
#
_cell.length_a   1.000
_cell.length_b   1.000
_cell.length_c   1.000
_cell.angle_alpha   90.00
_cell.angle_beta   90.00
_cell.angle_gamma   90.00
#
_symmetry.space_group_name_H-M   'P 1'
#
loop_
_entity.id
_entity.type
_entity.pdbx_description
1 polymer ?
#
loop_
_entity_poly.entity_id
_entity_poly.type
_entity_poly.pdbx_seq_one_letter_code
_entity_poly.pdbx_strand_id
1 'polypeptide(L)'
;MVNLDVSILVVFAVIIPLVLFVLIIATVIGVKKGREESLERGHEMIKTVYVYLILFATLMMTIGGTVAAFMAVSDIVSPPPTYQSFEQYRLQPQYKSEVAPSTAVTPAPTISDADLKLRYDQMMMDEKANTKQRAVNSLIKSFGWIIVPLPIFLFFQNRLKKQPVQ
;
A
#
# COMPACT_ATOMS: atom_id res chain seq x y z
N MET A 1 44.05 65.59 -43.52
CA MET A 1 44.42 64.39 -42.71
C MET A 1 43.56 64.22 -41.46
N VAL A 2 42.30 64.72 -41.41
CA VAL A 2 41.45 64.66 -40.18
C VAL A 2 40.27 63.67 -40.31
N ASN A 3 39.98 63.14 -41.49
CA ASN A 3 38.77 62.33 -41.71
C ASN A 3 38.90 60.86 -41.29
N LEU A 4 40.12 60.30 -41.20
CA LEU A 4 40.31 58.88 -40.91
C LEU A 4 40.02 58.54 -39.44
N ASP A 5 40.49 59.38 -38.50
CA ASP A 5 40.31 59.17 -37.07
C ASP A 5 38.84 59.34 -36.64
N VAL A 6 38.13 60.31 -37.23
CA VAL A 6 36.70 60.55 -36.97
C VAL A 6 35.85 59.39 -37.48
N SER A 7 36.16 58.85 -38.66
CA SER A 7 35.45 57.67 -39.19
C SER A 7 35.67 56.43 -38.31
N ILE A 8 36.88 56.20 -37.80
CA ILE A 8 37.17 55.09 -36.88
C ILE A 8 36.40 55.25 -35.56
N LEU A 9 36.36 56.46 -35.00
CA LEU A 9 35.60 56.77 -33.78
C LEU A 9 34.10 56.54 -33.95
N VAL A 10 33.52 56.92 -35.09
CA VAL A 10 32.10 56.69 -35.41
C VAL A 10 31.81 55.20 -35.59
N VAL A 11 32.70 54.45 -36.23
CA VAL A 11 32.56 53.00 -36.40
C VAL A 11 32.57 52.29 -35.04
N PHE A 12 33.49 52.64 -34.14
CA PHE A 12 33.48 52.08 -32.78
C PHE A 12 32.25 52.52 -31.97
N ALA A 13 31.83 53.77 -32.08
CA ALA A 13 30.66 54.29 -31.38
C ALA A 13 29.34 53.63 -31.81
N VAL A 14 29.27 53.05 -33.02
CA VAL A 14 28.06 52.37 -33.52
C VAL A 14 28.17 50.84 -33.38
N ILE A 15 29.33 50.25 -33.69
CA ILE A 15 29.50 48.80 -33.68
C ILE A 15 29.54 48.24 -32.26
N ILE A 16 30.21 48.91 -31.32
CA ILE A 16 30.29 48.45 -29.92
C ILE A 16 28.88 48.32 -29.28
N PRO A 17 28.01 49.34 -29.31
CA PRO A 17 26.67 49.20 -28.74
C PRO A 17 25.80 48.21 -29.50
N LEU A 18 25.96 48.07 -30.83
CA LEU A 18 25.25 47.05 -31.60
C LEU A 18 25.61 45.64 -31.14
N VAL A 19 26.90 45.36 -30.96
CA VAL A 19 27.39 44.06 -30.48
C VAL A 19 26.92 43.78 -29.05
N LEU A 20 26.98 44.78 -28.16
CA LEU A 20 26.44 44.66 -26.80
C LEU A 20 24.94 44.40 -26.81
N PHE A 21 24.18 45.06 -27.67
CA PHE A 21 22.74 44.87 -27.79
C PHE A 21 22.39 43.45 -28.26
N VAL A 22 23.13 42.92 -29.24
CA VAL A 22 22.97 41.53 -29.71
C VAL A 22 23.30 40.53 -28.60
N LEU A 23 24.38 40.76 -27.83
CA LEU A 23 24.74 39.89 -26.70
C LEU A 23 23.68 39.91 -25.59
N ILE A 24 23.13 41.08 -25.27
CA ILE A 24 22.06 41.21 -24.27
C ILE A 24 20.82 40.44 -24.73
N ILE A 25 20.41 40.59 -25.99
CA ILE A 25 19.26 39.86 -26.55
C ILE A 25 19.50 38.34 -26.52
N ALA A 26 20.69 37.89 -26.95
CA ALA A 26 21.04 36.47 -26.93
C ALA A 26 20.99 35.89 -25.51
N THR A 27 21.46 36.64 -24.51
CA THR A 27 21.45 36.24 -23.11
C THR A 27 20.01 36.17 -22.57
N VAL A 28 19.17 37.16 -22.86
CA VAL A 28 17.76 37.19 -22.43
C VAL A 28 16.96 36.05 -23.05
N ILE A 29 17.15 35.77 -24.34
CA ILE A 29 16.50 34.65 -25.04
C ILE A 29 16.98 33.31 -24.47
N GLY A 30 18.28 33.15 -24.25
CA GLY A 30 18.86 31.93 -23.67
C GLY A 30 18.34 31.64 -22.26
N VAL A 31 18.26 32.66 -21.40
CA VAL A 31 17.71 32.53 -20.03
C VAL A 31 16.22 32.20 -20.06
N LYS A 32 15.43 32.83 -20.93
CA LYS A 32 13.99 32.54 -21.05
C LYS A 32 13.75 31.10 -21.51
N LYS A 33 14.47 30.66 -22.54
CA LYS A 33 14.37 29.29 -23.09
C LYS A 33 14.80 28.25 -22.05
N GLY A 34 15.91 28.45 -21.36
CA GLY A 34 16.37 27.52 -20.32
C GLY A 34 15.40 27.41 -19.13
N ARG A 35 14.68 28.49 -18.81
CA ARG A 35 13.66 28.49 -17.75
C ARG A 35 12.41 27.72 -18.16
N GLU A 36 11.90 27.92 -19.37
CA GLU A 36 10.78 27.13 -19.93
C GLU A 36 11.12 25.65 -19.99
N GLU A 37 12.31 25.30 -20.50
CA GLU A 37 12.78 23.91 -20.60
C GLU A 37 12.93 23.26 -19.22
N SER A 38 13.40 24.01 -18.21
CA SER A 38 13.51 23.51 -16.82
C SER A 38 12.14 23.26 -16.16
N LEU A 39 11.14 24.09 -16.48
CA LEU A 39 9.79 23.97 -15.95
C LEU A 39 9.04 22.79 -16.59
N GLU A 40 9.16 22.61 -17.91
CA GLU A 40 8.63 21.43 -18.61
C GLU A 40 9.27 20.15 -18.08
N ARG A 41 10.59 20.12 -17.95
CA ARG A 41 11.33 18.95 -17.44
C ARG A 41 10.96 18.63 -15.99
N GLY A 42 10.75 19.65 -15.15
CA GLY A 42 10.26 19.47 -13.78
C GLY A 42 8.85 18.89 -13.73
N HIS A 43 7.94 19.37 -14.58
CA HIS A 43 6.57 18.85 -14.69
C HIS A 43 6.55 17.37 -15.11
N GLU A 44 7.38 17.01 -16.08
CA GLU A 44 7.51 15.63 -16.57
C GLU A 44 8.07 14.68 -15.50
N MET A 45 9.04 15.15 -14.71
CA MET A 45 9.60 14.39 -13.59
C MET A 45 8.55 14.14 -12.48
N ILE A 46 7.73 15.15 -12.14
CA ILE A 46 6.66 15.01 -11.14
C ILE A 46 5.60 14.01 -11.61
N LYS A 47 5.17 14.11 -12.87
CA LYS A 47 4.21 13.17 -13.47
C LYS A 47 4.75 11.74 -13.44
N THR A 48 6.03 11.57 -13.71
CA THR A 48 6.71 10.28 -13.66
C THR A 48 6.72 9.69 -12.26
N VAL A 49 7.15 10.46 -11.26
CA VAL A 49 7.15 10.02 -9.85
C VAL A 49 5.75 9.63 -9.40
N TYR A 50 4.74 10.43 -9.76
CA TYR A 50 3.34 10.13 -9.45
C TYR A 50 2.88 8.79 -10.00
N VAL A 51 3.19 8.49 -11.27
CA VAL A 51 2.83 7.21 -11.90
C VAL A 51 3.52 6.04 -11.19
N TYR A 52 4.82 6.17 -10.88
CA TYR A 52 5.55 5.12 -10.16
C TYR A 52 5.02 4.91 -8.74
N LEU A 53 4.62 5.96 -8.02
CA LEU A 53 4.01 5.84 -6.69
C LEU A 53 2.70 5.06 -6.72
N ILE A 54 1.84 5.31 -7.72
CA ILE A 54 0.59 4.56 -7.88
C ILE A 54 0.87 3.10 -8.22
N LEU A 55 1.80 2.84 -9.14
CA LEU A 55 2.17 1.48 -9.50
C LEU A 55 2.79 0.74 -8.33
N PHE A 56 3.60 1.41 -7.51
CA PHE A 56 4.16 0.87 -6.30
C PHE A 56 3.06 0.52 -5.26
N ALA A 57 2.13 1.45 -5.02
CA ALA A 57 1.04 1.23 -4.08
C ALA A 57 0.14 0.07 -4.52
N THR A 58 -0.24 0.02 -5.80
CA THR A 58 -1.05 -1.06 -6.36
C THR A 58 -0.31 -2.41 -6.34
N LEU A 59 0.99 -2.42 -6.62
CA LEU A 59 1.82 -3.63 -6.51
C LEU A 59 1.85 -4.17 -5.08
N MET A 60 2.12 -3.31 -4.10
CA MET A 60 2.12 -3.69 -2.68
C MET A 60 0.77 -4.23 -2.23
N MET A 61 -0.32 -3.61 -2.70
CA MET A 61 -1.69 -4.04 -2.43
C MET A 61 -1.96 -5.45 -2.97
N THR A 62 -1.53 -5.74 -4.22
CA THR A 62 -1.67 -7.06 -4.84
C THR A 62 -0.82 -8.14 -4.15
N ILE A 63 0.42 -7.80 -3.76
CA ILE A 63 1.29 -8.73 -3.00
C ILE A 63 0.66 -9.06 -1.64
N GLY A 64 0.19 -8.05 -0.91
CA GLY A 64 -0.51 -8.27 0.36
C GLY A 64 -1.76 -9.14 0.22
N GLY A 65 -2.56 -8.89 -0.82
CA GLY A 65 -3.75 -9.68 -1.14
C GLY A 65 -3.42 -11.14 -1.49
N THR A 66 -2.39 -11.40 -2.29
CA THR A 66 -2.01 -12.76 -2.68
C THR A 66 -1.47 -13.59 -1.51
N VAL A 67 -0.64 -13.01 -0.63
CA VAL A 67 -0.18 -13.68 0.59
C VAL A 67 -1.36 -13.99 1.52
N ALA A 68 -2.29 -13.03 1.71
CA ALA A 68 -3.49 -13.25 2.51
C ALA A 68 -4.40 -14.35 1.92
N ALA A 69 -4.53 -14.41 0.60
CA ALA A 69 -5.29 -15.47 -0.08
C ALA A 69 -4.70 -16.85 0.21
N PHE A 70 -3.37 -16.97 0.11
CA PHE A 70 -2.68 -18.24 0.36
C PHE A 70 -2.81 -18.69 1.82
N MET A 71 -2.63 -17.77 2.78
CA MET A 71 -2.86 -18.05 4.20
C MET A 71 -4.29 -18.52 4.45
N ALA A 72 -5.28 -17.83 3.89
CA ALA A 72 -6.68 -18.21 4.04
C ALA A 72 -6.99 -19.60 3.47
N VAL A 73 -6.42 -19.96 2.31
CA VAL A 73 -6.54 -21.31 1.74
C VAL A 73 -5.89 -22.35 2.66
N SER A 74 -4.71 -22.05 3.21
CA SER A 74 -4.05 -22.92 4.19
C SER A 74 -4.94 -23.16 5.41
N ASP A 75 -5.55 -22.11 5.97
CA ASP A 75 -6.42 -22.22 7.15
C ASP A 75 -7.73 -22.97 6.86
N ILE A 76 -8.21 -22.99 5.61
CA ILE A 76 -9.38 -23.80 5.21
C ILE A 76 -9.01 -25.30 5.17
N VAL A 77 -7.86 -25.61 4.58
CA VAL A 77 -7.41 -27.00 4.35
C VAL A 77 -6.86 -27.62 5.64
N SER A 78 -6.03 -26.87 6.35
CA SER A 78 -5.39 -27.27 7.59
C SER A 78 -5.56 -26.16 8.64
N PRO A 79 -6.74 -26.07 9.29
CA PRO A 79 -6.95 -25.12 10.36
C PRO A 79 -5.89 -25.29 11.45
N PRO A 80 -5.41 -24.19 12.06
CA PRO A 80 -4.43 -24.26 13.13
C PRO A 80 -4.93 -25.15 14.29
N PRO A 81 -4.05 -25.96 14.90
CA PRO A 81 -4.46 -26.86 15.97
C PRO A 81 -4.86 -26.08 17.24
N THR A 82 -6.02 -26.43 17.81
CA THR A 82 -6.44 -25.92 19.12
C THR A 82 -5.72 -26.71 20.23
N TYR A 83 -4.91 -26.04 21.04
CA TYR A 83 -4.05 -26.66 22.06
C TYR A 83 -4.76 -27.02 23.38
N GLN A 84 -6.09 -26.81 23.48
CA GLN A 84 -6.82 -27.06 24.72
C GLN A 84 -7.22 -28.52 24.85
N SER A 85 -6.65 -29.21 25.85
CA SER A 85 -7.05 -30.58 26.17
C SER A 85 -8.34 -30.62 27.01
N PHE A 86 -9.05 -31.75 26.97
CA PHE A 86 -10.25 -31.95 27.79
C PHE A 86 -9.96 -31.77 29.29
N GLU A 87 -8.78 -32.21 29.76
CA GLU A 87 -8.39 -32.02 31.17
C GLU A 87 -8.25 -30.54 31.53
N GLN A 88 -7.73 -29.71 30.63
CA GLN A 88 -7.66 -28.26 30.84
C GLN A 88 -9.06 -27.62 30.83
N TYR A 89 -9.95 -28.09 29.96
CA TYR A 89 -11.35 -27.64 29.92
C TYR A 89 -12.13 -28.02 31.19
N ARG A 90 -11.89 -29.21 31.74
CA ARG A 90 -12.51 -29.67 32.99
C ARG A 90 -12.09 -28.83 34.21
N LEU A 91 -10.86 -28.32 34.21
CA LEU A 91 -10.33 -27.52 35.31
C LEU A 91 -10.79 -26.05 35.28
N GLN A 92 -11.52 -25.62 34.24
CA GLN A 92 -11.98 -24.25 34.10
C GLN A 92 -12.99 -23.88 35.21
N PRO A 93 -12.87 -22.69 35.85
CA PRO A 93 -13.71 -22.29 37.00
C PRO A 93 -15.21 -22.27 36.71
N GLN A 94 -15.61 -22.20 35.44
CA GLN A 94 -17.01 -22.21 35.01
C GLN A 94 -17.69 -23.59 35.16
N TYR A 95 -16.90 -24.67 35.25
CA TYR A 95 -17.38 -26.06 35.34
C TYR A 95 -17.06 -26.73 36.68
N LYS A 96 -16.06 -26.22 37.39
CA LYS A 96 -15.91 -26.46 38.83
C LYS A 96 -16.81 -25.47 39.56
N SER A 97 -18.06 -25.84 39.83
CA SER A 97 -18.89 -25.06 40.74
C SER A 97 -18.09 -24.69 41.99
N GLU A 98 -18.03 -23.39 42.18
CA GLU A 98 -17.60 -22.64 43.35
C GLU A 98 -17.85 -23.42 44.66
N VAL A 99 -16.79 -23.97 45.26
CA VAL A 99 -16.81 -24.30 46.69
C VAL A 99 -16.45 -23.01 47.44
N ALA A 100 -17.35 -22.03 47.40
CA ALA A 100 -17.36 -20.97 48.40
C ALA A 100 -18.19 -21.46 49.61
N PRO A 101 -17.70 -21.33 50.84
CA PRO A 101 -18.46 -21.75 52.01
C PRO A 101 -19.59 -20.75 52.27
N SER A 102 -20.80 -21.28 52.48
CA SER A 102 -21.97 -20.58 53.02
C SER A 102 -22.58 -19.55 52.05
N THR A 103 -23.77 -19.73 51.49
CA THR A 103 -25.05 -19.81 52.19
C THR A 103 -26.13 -20.10 51.12
N ALA A 104 -27.15 -20.87 51.48
CA ALA A 104 -28.42 -21.08 50.73
C ALA A 104 -28.42 -22.05 49.52
N VAL A 105 -28.75 -23.30 49.82
CA VAL A 105 -29.77 -24.17 49.19
C VAL A 105 -30.17 -23.84 47.74
N THR A 106 -29.34 -24.22 46.76
CA THR A 106 -29.78 -24.89 45.52
C THR A 106 -28.59 -25.72 45.04
N PRO A 107 -28.69 -27.04 44.84
CA PRO A 107 -27.57 -27.80 44.29
C PRO A 107 -27.31 -27.27 42.88
N ALA A 108 -26.16 -26.60 42.68
CA ALA A 108 -25.67 -26.35 41.34
C ALA A 108 -25.65 -27.71 40.63
N PRO A 109 -26.27 -27.86 39.44
CA PRO A 109 -26.29 -29.13 38.75
C PRO A 109 -24.84 -29.51 38.46
N THR A 110 -24.35 -30.53 39.17
CA THR A 110 -23.09 -31.18 38.88
C THR A 110 -23.23 -31.81 37.51
N ILE A 111 -22.80 -31.08 36.48
CA ILE A 111 -22.77 -31.54 35.09
C ILE A 111 -21.99 -32.87 35.09
N SER A 112 -22.59 -33.93 34.55
CA SER A 112 -21.92 -35.23 34.49
C SER A 112 -20.68 -35.14 33.60
N ASP A 113 -19.66 -35.96 33.85
CA ASP A 113 -18.45 -35.99 32.99
C ASP A 113 -18.80 -36.27 31.52
N ALA A 114 -19.89 -37.01 31.27
CA ALA A 114 -20.41 -37.27 29.93
C ALA A 114 -20.96 -36.00 29.27
N ASP A 115 -21.74 -35.20 30.01
CA ASP A 115 -22.26 -33.92 29.52
C ASP A 115 -21.14 -32.89 29.32
N LEU A 116 -20.11 -32.91 30.17
CA LEU A 116 -18.94 -32.04 30.05
C LEU A 116 -18.11 -32.37 28.81
N LYS A 117 -17.93 -33.67 28.53
CA LYS A 117 -17.26 -34.13 27.31
C LYS A 117 -18.05 -33.75 26.06
N LEU A 118 -19.36 -33.90 26.09
CA LEU A 118 -20.24 -33.49 24.98
C LEU A 118 -20.09 -31.99 24.67
N ARG A 119 -20.06 -31.14 25.72
CA ARG A 119 -19.83 -29.70 25.56
C ARG A 119 -18.45 -29.36 25.01
N TYR A 120 -17.40 -30.06 25.48
CA TYR A 120 -16.06 -29.91 24.94
C TYR A 120 -16.01 -30.28 23.45
N ASP A 121 -16.58 -31.41 23.06
CA ASP A 121 -16.60 -31.87 21.67
C ASP A 121 -17.37 -30.87 20.79
N GLN A 122 -18.51 -30.36 21.25
CA GLN A 122 -19.27 -29.29 20.59
C GLN A 122 -18.45 -28.02 20.42
N MET A 123 -17.80 -27.55 21.50
CA MET A 123 -16.93 -26.36 21.46
C MET A 123 -15.79 -26.52 20.44
N MET A 124 -15.15 -27.69 20.41
CA MET A 124 -14.08 -27.98 19.45
C MET A 124 -14.58 -28.01 18.01
N MET A 125 -15.78 -28.55 17.78
CA MET A 125 -16.45 -28.52 16.47
C MET A 125 -16.76 -27.08 16.03
N ASP A 126 -17.30 -26.27 16.93
CA ASP A 126 -17.65 -24.88 16.66
C ASP A 126 -16.42 -24.01 16.38
N GLU A 127 -15.33 -24.15 17.15
CA GLU A 127 -14.08 -23.44 16.89
C GLU A 127 -13.49 -23.77 15.51
N LYS A 128 -13.53 -25.05 15.12
CA LYS A 128 -13.07 -25.48 13.81
C LYS A 128 -13.95 -24.91 12.70
N ALA A 129 -15.26 -24.90 12.87
CA ALA A 129 -16.21 -24.33 11.92
C ALA A 129 -16.01 -22.81 11.79
N ASN A 130 -15.90 -22.10 12.91
CA ASN A 130 -15.68 -20.66 12.95
C ASN A 130 -14.36 -20.27 12.30
N THR A 131 -13.29 -21.03 12.54
CA THR A 131 -11.97 -20.79 11.92
C THR A 131 -12.04 -20.93 10.40
N LYS A 132 -12.71 -21.98 9.90
CA LYS A 132 -12.94 -22.14 8.46
C LYS A 132 -13.75 -20.99 7.88
N GLN A 133 -14.81 -20.55 8.55
CA GLN A 133 -15.63 -19.45 8.05
C GLN A 133 -14.88 -18.11 8.05
N ARG A 134 -14.05 -17.85 9.08
CA ARG A 134 -13.12 -16.71 9.10
C ARG A 134 -12.14 -16.77 7.93
N ALA A 135 -11.58 -17.95 7.67
CA ALA A 135 -10.65 -18.16 6.57
C ALA A 135 -11.33 -17.92 5.20
N VAL A 136 -12.54 -18.43 4.97
CA VAL A 136 -13.33 -18.15 3.76
C VAL A 136 -13.58 -16.64 3.59
N ASN A 137 -13.98 -15.95 4.66
CA ASN A 137 -14.18 -14.49 4.62
C ASN A 137 -12.88 -13.74 4.31
N SER A 138 -11.75 -14.19 4.88
CA SER A 138 -10.42 -13.64 4.59
C SER A 138 -10.05 -13.85 3.12
N LEU A 139 -10.32 -15.03 2.57
CA LEU A 139 -10.07 -15.36 1.17
C LEU A 139 -10.86 -14.42 0.24
N ILE A 140 -12.16 -14.22 0.48
CA ILE A 140 -12.97 -13.30 -0.33
C ILE A 140 -12.44 -11.86 -0.23
N LYS A 141 -12.09 -11.40 0.97
CA LYS A 141 -11.49 -10.07 1.17
C LYS A 141 -10.17 -9.93 0.43
N SER A 142 -9.33 -10.96 0.46
CA SER A 142 -8.04 -10.98 -0.22
C SER A 142 -8.16 -10.82 -1.74
N PHE A 143 -9.21 -11.40 -2.35
CA PHE A 143 -9.52 -11.13 -3.76
C PHE A 143 -9.93 -9.68 -3.99
N GLY A 144 -10.66 -9.05 -3.08
CA GLY A 144 -10.91 -7.60 -3.12
C GLY A 144 -9.62 -6.79 -3.18
N TRP A 145 -8.62 -7.16 -2.35
CA TRP A 145 -7.29 -6.54 -2.35
C TRP A 145 -6.50 -6.75 -3.65
N ILE A 146 -6.80 -7.79 -4.43
CA ILE A 146 -6.13 -8.07 -5.71
C ILE A 146 -6.88 -7.41 -6.88
N ILE A 147 -8.21 -7.51 -6.89
CA ILE A 147 -9.05 -7.09 -8.02
C ILE A 147 -9.17 -5.56 -8.09
N VAL A 148 -9.27 -4.86 -6.96
CA VAL A 148 -9.39 -3.40 -6.93
C VAL A 148 -8.18 -2.67 -7.53
N PRO A 149 -6.92 -2.99 -7.19
CA PRO A 149 -5.76 -2.31 -7.76
C PRO A 149 -5.49 -2.70 -9.22
N LEU A 150 -6.00 -3.84 -9.71
CA LEU A 150 -5.66 -4.36 -11.02
C LEU A 150 -6.04 -3.43 -12.19
N PRO A 151 -7.26 -2.86 -12.29
CA PRO A 151 -7.60 -1.90 -13.33
C PRO A 151 -6.70 -0.65 -13.31
N ILE A 152 -6.38 -0.17 -12.11
CA ILE A 152 -5.52 1.01 -11.90
C ILE A 152 -4.11 0.68 -12.40
N PHE A 153 -3.57 -0.47 -11.99
CA PHE A 153 -2.26 -0.94 -12.40
C PHE A 153 -2.17 -1.07 -13.93
N LEU A 154 -3.13 -1.74 -14.57
CA LEU A 154 -3.16 -1.90 -16.03
C LEU A 154 -3.22 -0.56 -16.77
N PHE A 155 -4.01 0.39 -16.27
CA PHE A 155 -4.11 1.73 -16.84
C PHE A 155 -2.75 2.46 -16.80
N PHE A 156 -2.11 2.50 -15.64
CA PHE A 156 -0.85 3.22 -15.45
C PHE A 156 0.35 2.51 -16.10
N GLN A 157 0.35 1.17 -16.12
CA GLN A 157 1.36 0.38 -16.84
C GLN A 157 1.32 0.67 -18.35
N ASN A 158 0.12 0.73 -18.94
CA ASN A 158 -0.04 1.05 -20.35
C ASN A 158 0.37 2.49 -20.68
N ARG A 159 0.21 3.43 -19.74
CA ARG A 159 0.70 4.81 -19.90
C ARG A 159 2.22 4.88 -19.94
N LEU A 160 2.92 4.16 -19.07
CA LEU A 160 4.39 4.10 -19.07
C LEU A 160 4.95 3.51 -20.37
N LYS A 161 4.32 2.47 -20.92
CA LYS A 161 4.78 1.87 -22.19
C LYS A 161 4.71 2.84 -23.38
N LYS A 162 3.74 3.76 -23.37
CA LYS A 162 3.53 4.75 -24.45
C LYS A 162 4.38 6.00 -24.30
N GLN A 163 4.81 6.32 -23.08
CA GLN A 163 5.70 7.42 -22.77
C GLN A 163 6.84 6.88 -21.92
N PRO A 164 7.77 6.10 -22.52
CA PRO A 164 8.94 5.64 -21.81
C PRO A 164 9.71 6.86 -21.33
N VAL A 165 9.91 6.94 -20.02
CA VAL A 165 10.73 7.97 -19.38
C VAL A 165 12.15 7.79 -19.93
N GLN A 166 12.66 8.77 -20.69
CA GLN A 166 14.06 8.82 -21.13
C GLN A 166 14.89 9.65 -20.16
#